data_AF-A0A3A3FMS8-F1
#
_entry.id   AF-A0A3A3FMS8-F1
#
_cell.length_a   1.000
_cell.length_b   1.000
_cell.length_c   1.000
_cell.angle_alpha   90.00
_cell.angle_beta   90.00
_cell.angle_gamma   90.00
#
_symmetry.space_group_name_H-M   'P 1'
#
loop_
_entity.id
_entity.type
_entity.pdbx_description
1 polymer ?
#
loop_
_entity_poly.entity_id
_entity_poly.type
_entity_poly.pdbx_seq_one_letter_code
_entity_poly.pdbx_strand_id
1 'polypeptide(L)'
;MKKSVSQKYAVASYAVASACVLLAACGGGSESSSAVSSGTKLAPAMVVGGKAVFSGARANYTIAKNANGYAVIDNAGSDGTTNLDNAAQRMQFTDVSVNPTVAAQAQGIAATDLKKLIELYVAFFNRVPESDGLVFWIERFKAGQGIDQIAEEFYNAAILYPTLTGYSVGMSAAEFVRIIYRNVLGRSGATAPPEQDVQFWADRVASGSATRGTLVRSMLDSAHTFQNDPTWGWVPSLLNNKYTVGHYFAVEQGLSYNTPEVSIERTMEIAAAVTSQDTANAIGRIPVAAGSPPVDPSGPQALPPSSPSPAPTPYSGQAPLSAALVNAPADGAGVSGAVRLEVRGTGIENVELLPPSGYAPLIARFNVSADKTYAWIDLDTAGMPNGTMVSRIVAFSAASGQGGTETVVMPARTWTLNNVPQPRLNGPIPSASYRPQVLLTLDDLPYVDPQPLVAMMQLDETSYRQMLANEAERVRQTMVTYIPNHVALYPAPMGFTGPWYSCVGTPSYVACRDSMNSMIAIMNSRVR
;
A
#
# COMPACT_ATOMS: atom_id res chain seq x y z
N MET A 1 24.67 -38.81 50.91
CA MET A 1 25.83 -38.89 49.99
C MET A 1 25.44 -38.29 48.64
N LYS A 2 26.27 -37.35 48.15
CA LYS A 2 26.43 -36.78 46.78
C LYS A 2 25.14 -36.38 46.02
N LYS A 3 24.77 -35.09 45.98
CA LYS A 3 25.28 -33.91 45.20
C LYS A 3 24.42 -33.67 43.94
N SER A 4 23.60 -32.62 44.02
CA SER A 4 22.84 -31.96 42.96
C SER A 4 23.65 -30.79 42.39
N VAL A 5 23.57 -30.56 41.08
CA VAL A 5 24.03 -29.33 40.43
C VAL A 5 22.81 -28.68 39.78
N SER A 6 22.52 -27.44 40.19
CA SER A 6 21.53 -26.55 39.61
C SER A 6 22.25 -25.27 39.24
N GLN A 7 22.09 -24.80 38.00
CA GLN A 7 22.65 -23.54 37.53
C GLN A 7 21.50 -22.63 37.12
N LYS A 8 21.31 -21.55 37.89
CA LYS A 8 20.36 -20.47 37.63
C LYS A 8 21.10 -19.33 36.92
N TYR A 9 20.48 -18.78 35.87
CA TYR A 9 20.88 -17.53 35.24
C TYR A 9 20.30 -16.35 36.04
N ALA A 10 21.13 -15.35 36.33
CA ALA A 10 20.74 -14.08 36.95
C ALA A 10 21.04 -12.93 35.98
N VAL A 11 20.09 -12.01 35.90
CA VAL A 11 20.09 -10.75 35.14
C VAL A 11 20.98 -9.72 35.86
N ALA A 12 21.77 -8.95 35.12
CA ALA A 12 22.49 -7.80 35.66
C ALA A 12 22.38 -6.58 34.71
N SER A 13 21.69 -5.55 35.19
CA SER A 13 21.67 -4.20 34.65
C SER A 13 22.97 -3.47 35.00
N TYR A 14 23.58 -2.74 34.05
CA TYR A 14 24.71 -1.85 34.33
C TYR A 14 24.33 -0.38 34.15
N ALA A 15 24.51 0.37 35.22
CA ALA A 15 24.39 1.82 35.29
C ALA A 15 25.71 2.49 34.86
N VAL A 16 25.57 3.65 34.24
CA VAL A 16 26.65 4.55 33.77
C VAL A 16 27.27 5.30 34.95
N ALA A 17 28.60 5.38 35.02
CA ALA A 17 29.32 6.31 35.88
C ALA A 17 30.46 7.00 35.12
N SER A 18 30.37 8.32 35.00
CA SER A 18 31.42 9.23 34.54
C SER A 18 32.58 9.28 35.53
N ALA A 19 33.82 9.27 35.03
CA ALA A 19 35.01 9.63 35.80
C ALA A 19 35.88 10.59 34.99
N CYS A 20 35.94 11.83 35.46
CA CYS A 20 36.82 12.89 34.99
C CYS A 20 38.14 12.79 35.76
N VAL A 21 39.29 12.70 35.09
CA VAL A 21 40.61 12.78 35.73
C VAL A 21 41.41 13.89 35.07
N LEU A 22 41.65 14.94 35.86
CA LEU A 22 42.63 16.00 35.61
C LEU A 22 43.99 15.51 36.07
N LEU A 23 45.01 15.61 35.21
CA LEU A 23 46.41 15.59 35.60
C LEU A 23 47.14 16.69 34.84
N ALA A 24 47.56 17.71 35.59
CA ALA A 24 48.47 18.75 35.15
C ALA A 24 49.91 18.24 35.25
N ALA A 25 50.70 18.46 34.20
CA ALA A 25 52.16 18.45 34.27
C ALA A 25 52.70 19.60 33.42
N CYS A 26 53.59 20.38 34.01
CA CYS A 26 54.17 21.61 33.46
C CYS A 26 55.63 21.35 33.08
N GLY A 27 56.05 21.83 31.89
CA GLY A 27 57.39 22.39 31.66
C GLY A 27 58.47 21.55 30.94
N GLY A 28 58.75 21.92 29.69
CA GLY A 28 60.12 22.27 29.26
C GLY A 28 60.84 21.41 28.20
N GLY A 29 61.04 21.98 27.00
CA GLY A 29 62.33 21.83 26.28
C GLY A 29 62.35 21.02 24.98
N SER A 30 61.85 21.61 23.89
CA SER A 30 62.34 21.53 22.50
C SER A 30 63.07 20.27 22.01
N GLU A 31 62.32 19.33 21.42
CA GLU A 31 62.70 18.72 20.14
C GLU A 31 61.43 18.54 19.29
N SER A 32 61.40 19.27 18.17
CA SER A 32 60.35 19.19 17.15
C SER A 32 60.44 17.86 16.42
N SER A 33 59.86 16.80 17.00
CA SER A 33 59.53 15.59 16.23
C SER A 33 58.22 15.84 15.49
N SER A 34 58.33 16.53 14.35
CA SER A 34 57.30 16.49 13.31
C SER A 34 57.24 15.06 12.78
N ALA A 35 56.45 14.21 13.42
CA ALA A 35 55.96 13.00 12.77
C ALA A 35 55.03 13.45 11.64
N VAL A 36 55.63 13.74 10.48
CA VAL A 36 54.90 13.84 9.22
C VAL A 36 54.43 12.42 8.92
N SER A 37 53.21 12.09 9.34
CA SER A 37 52.49 10.96 8.78
C SER A 37 52.28 11.26 7.30
N SER A 38 53.20 10.80 6.48
CA SER A 38 53.09 10.80 5.02
C SER A 38 52.12 9.68 4.59
N GLY A 39 50.96 9.60 5.23
CA GLY A 39 49.80 8.97 4.64
C GLY A 39 49.23 10.02 3.70
N THR A 40 49.30 9.78 2.39
CA THR A 40 48.56 10.58 1.42
C THR A 40 47.12 10.69 1.91
N LYS A 41 46.70 11.88 2.38
CA LYS A 41 45.29 12.14 2.67
C LYS A 41 44.56 11.90 1.35
N LEU A 42 43.86 10.77 1.27
CA LEU A 42 43.00 10.47 0.13
C LEU A 42 42.00 11.62 -0.03
N ALA A 43 41.72 11.98 -1.28
CA ALA A 43 40.89 13.14 -1.56
C ALA A 43 39.47 12.93 -0.98
N PRO A 44 38.84 13.98 -0.42
CA PRO A 44 37.42 13.94 -0.11
C PRO A 44 36.59 13.84 -1.40
N ALA A 45 35.37 13.33 -1.29
CA ALA A 45 34.45 13.21 -2.41
C ALA A 45 34.16 14.57 -3.06
N MET A 46 33.99 14.56 -4.38
CA MET A 46 33.60 15.74 -5.14
C MET A 46 32.10 16.01 -4.93
N VAL A 47 31.73 17.24 -4.60
CA VAL A 47 30.33 17.68 -4.52
C VAL A 47 29.99 18.49 -5.76
N VAL A 48 29.07 18.00 -6.58
CA VAL A 48 28.61 18.64 -7.82
C VAL A 48 27.09 18.73 -7.80
N GLY A 49 26.54 19.95 -7.87
CA GLY A 49 25.09 20.15 -7.95
C GLY A 49 24.27 19.50 -6.82
N GLY A 50 24.76 19.56 -5.58
CA GLY A 50 24.09 18.95 -4.42
C GLY A 50 24.29 17.43 -4.27
N LYS A 51 25.12 16.82 -5.13
CA LYS A 51 25.45 15.40 -5.13
C LYS A 51 26.91 15.19 -4.75
N ALA A 52 27.17 14.39 -3.72
CA ALA A 52 28.51 13.93 -3.36
C ALA A 52 28.83 12.63 -4.12
N VAL A 53 29.95 12.58 -4.83
CA VAL A 53 30.34 11.42 -5.67
C VAL A 53 31.55 10.71 -5.07
N PHE A 54 31.39 9.42 -4.79
CA PHE A 54 32.38 8.52 -4.20
C PHE A 54 32.90 7.53 -5.25
N SER A 55 34.16 7.15 -5.13
CA SER A 55 34.89 6.38 -6.15
C SER A 55 34.66 4.87 -6.05
N GLY A 56 34.07 4.38 -4.97
CA GLY A 56 33.84 2.95 -4.69
C GLY A 56 32.37 2.59 -4.49
N ALA A 57 32.14 1.30 -4.24
CA ALA A 57 30.82 0.73 -3.97
C ALA A 57 30.33 1.08 -2.56
N ARG A 58 29.01 1.25 -2.37
CA ARG A 58 28.40 1.68 -1.10
C ARG A 58 28.82 0.81 0.09
N ALA A 59 28.98 -0.50 -0.11
CA ALA A 59 29.37 -1.43 0.96
C ALA A 59 30.75 -1.14 1.57
N ASN A 60 31.62 -0.40 0.88
CA ASN A 60 32.95 -0.03 1.38
C ASN A 60 32.93 1.17 2.33
N TYR A 61 31.80 1.87 2.45
CA TYR A 61 31.72 3.13 3.20
C TYR A 61 30.83 3.01 4.44
N THR A 62 31.21 3.75 5.49
CA THR A 62 30.37 4.00 6.67
C THR A 62 29.75 5.38 6.54
N ILE A 63 28.43 5.49 6.70
CA ILE A 63 27.72 6.77 6.74
C ILE A 63 27.26 7.01 8.17
N ALA A 64 27.72 8.11 8.78
CA ALA A 64 27.35 8.50 10.13
C ALA A 64 26.69 9.87 10.13
N LYS A 65 25.41 9.93 10.53
CA LYS A 65 24.69 11.20 10.73
C LYS A 65 25.18 11.90 11.99
N ASN A 66 25.37 13.21 11.91
CA ASN A 66 25.68 14.10 13.02
C ASN A 66 24.78 15.35 12.97
N ALA A 67 24.91 16.26 13.95
CA ALA A 67 24.07 17.46 14.04
C ALA A 67 24.17 18.39 12.82
N ASN A 68 25.28 18.32 12.08
CA ASN A 68 25.60 19.24 11.00
C ASN A 68 25.47 18.59 9.60
N GLY A 69 25.14 17.30 9.52
CA GLY A 69 25.02 16.55 8.27
C GLY A 69 25.53 15.11 8.42
N TYR A 70 26.43 14.69 7.53
CA TYR A 70 26.91 13.32 7.43
C TYR A 70 28.43 13.24 7.33
N ALA A 71 29.04 12.29 8.05
CA ALA A 71 30.40 11.85 7.80
C ALA A 71 30.35 10.55 6.98
N VAL A 72 30.96 10.55 5.80
CA VAL A 72 31.10 9.38 4.93
C VAL A 72 32.56 8.93 4.96
N ILE A 73 32.81 7.76 5.52
CA ILE A 73 34.15 7.24 5.80
C ILE A 73 34.38 6.05 4.88
N ASP A 74 35.40 6.11 4.03
CA ASP A 74 35.83 4.95 3.26
C ASP A 74 36.64 3.97 4.14
N ASN A 75 36.25 2.69 4.12
CA ASN A 75 36.93 1.62 4.84
C ASN A 75 37.84 0.78 3.93
N ALA A 76 37.82 0.99 2.61
CA ALA A 76 38.59 0.23 1.61
C ALA A 76 39.79 1.00 1.03
N GLY A 77 39.87 2.32 1.26
CA GLY A 77 41.05 3.15 0.91
C GLY A 77 41.09 3.65 -0.53
N SER A 78 39.95 3.73 -1.20
CA SER A 78 39.75 4.41 -2.50
C SER A 78 39.60 5.93 -2.34
N ASP A 79 38.98 6.39 -1.25
CA ASP A 79 38.71 7.78 -0.87
C ASP A 79 39.09 8.04 0.59
N GLY A 80 39.00 9.30 1.03
CA GLY A 80 39.15 9.69 2.45
C GLY A 80 37.81 9.80 3.19
N THR A 81 37.83 10.44 4.36
CA THR A 81 36.59 10.87 5.04
C THR A 81 36.05 12.14 4.39
N THR A 82 34.77 12.12 4.01
CA THR A 82 34.05 13.29 3.51
C THR A 82 33.01 13.73 4.53
N ASN A 83 33.05 15.00 4.94
CA ASN A 83 31.98 15.60 5.75
C ASN A 83 31.05 16.38 4.82
N LEU A 84 29.79 15.98 4.81
CA LEU A 84 28.71 16.59 4.07
C LEU A 84 27.85 17.39 5.03
N ASP A 85 27.48 18.61 4.64
CA ASP A 85 26.50 19.39 5.39
C ASP A 85 25.07 18.88 5.09
N ASN A 86 24.09 19.50 5.74
CA ASN A 86 22.67 19.21 5.49
C ASN A 86 22.19 19.60 4.08
N ALA A 87 23.00 20.30 3.28
CA ALA A 87 22.66 20.66 1.90
C ALA A 87 22.99 19.55 0.89
N ALA A 88 23.73 18.51 1.29
CA ALA A 88 23.93 17.34 0.45
C ALA A 88 22.60 16.58 0.24
N GLN A 89 22.11 16.61 -0.99
CA GLN A 89 20.83 16.02 -1.38
C GLN A 89 20.97 14.53 -1.76
N ARG A 90 22.17 14.10 -2.17
CA ARG A 90 22.43 12.71 -2.61
C ARG A 90 23.89 12.30 -2.45
N MET A 91 24.12 11.07 -1.97
CA MET A 91 25.45 10.43 -1.95
C MET A 91 25.49 9.36 -3.03
N GLN A 92 26.41 9.47 -3.99
CA GLN A 92 26.50 8.60 -5.16
C GLN A 92 27.74 7.73 -5.06
N PHE A 93 27.52 6.42 -5.03
CA PHE A 93 28.54 5.39 -5.09
C PHE A 93 28.55 4.77 -6.49
N THR A 94 29.53 3.91 -6.79
CA THR A 94 29.64 3.29 -8.13
C THR A 94 28.47 2.37 -8.47
N ASP A 95 27.82 1.79 -7.46
CA ASP A 95 26.74 0.79 -7.57
C ASP A 95 25.35 1.36 -7.25
N VAL A 96 25.24 2.25 -6.26
CA VAL A 96 23.97 2.83 -5.80
C VAL A 96 24.09 4.31 -5.42
N SER A 97 22.96 4.97 -5.25
CA SER A 97 22.82 6.27 -4.61
C SER A 97 22.07 6.16 -3.29
N VAL A 98 22.46 6.97 -2.31
CA VAL A 98 21.76 7.16 -1.03
C VAL A 98 21.00 8.48 -1.06
N ASN A 99 19.70 8.43 -0.78
CA ASN A 99 18.85 9.55 -0.46
C ASN A 99 18.80 9.70 1.08
N PRO A 100 19.44 10.72 1.67
CA PRO A 100 19.49 10.90 3.12
C PRO A 100 18.20 11.48 3.72
N THR A 101 17.23 11.92 2.90
CA THR A 101 16.00 12.60 3.39
C THR A 101 14.80 11.68 3.52
N VAL A 102 14.84 10.49 2.92
CA VAL A 102 13.72 9.54 2.90
C VAL A 102 13.19 9.20 4.29
N ALA A 103 14.06 9.04 5.29
CA ALA A 103 13.66 8.70 6.64
C ALA A 103 12.79 9.81 7.26
N ALA A 104 13.19 11.07 7.09
CA ALA A 104 12.39 12.22 7.53
C ALA A 104 11.10 12.37 6.74
N GLN A 105 11.10 12.03 5.44
CA GLN A 105 9.86 12.03 4.64
C GLN A 105 8.90 10.93 5.09
N ALA A 106 9.41 9.73 5.38
CA ALA A 106 8.65 8.59 5.87
C ALA A 106 8.05 8.83 7.26
N GLN A 107 8.74 9.56 8.16
CA GLN A 107 8.15 10.03 9.42
C GLN A 107 6.94 10.96 9.23
N GLY A 108 6.82 11.59 8.06
CA GLY A 108 5.73 12.51 7.75
C GLY A 108 4.37 11.84 7.55
N ILE A 109 4.28 10.50 7.63
CA ILE A 109 3.05 9.72 7.53
C ILE A 109 3.00 8.64 8.62
N ALA A 110 1.83 8.06 8.88
CA ALA A 110 1.71 6.97 9.86
C ALA A 110 2.46 5.71 9.38
N ALA A 111 3.09 4.99 10.32
CA ALA A 111 3.85 3.77 10.00
C ALA A 111 3.01 2.70 9.29
N THR A 112 1.71 2.62 9.60
CA THR A 112 0.76 1.72 8.93
C THR A 112 0.52 2.10 7.46
N ASP A 113 0.54 3.39 7.13
CA ASP A 113 0.36 3.85 5.74
C ASP A 113 1.65 3.69 4.95
N LEU A 114 2.80 3.96 5.58
CA LEU A 114 4.11 3.63 5.01
C LEU A 114 4.21 2.14 4.67
N LYS A 115 3.77 1.26 5.59
CA LYS A 115 3.72 -0.19 5.35
C LYS A 115 2.88 -0.51 4.11
N LYS A 116 1.68 0.05 3.98
CA LYS A 116 0.82 -0.16 2.81
C LYS A 116 1.52 0.27 1.51
N LEU A 117 2.17 1.44 1.48
CA LEU A 117 2.91 1.90 0.29
C LEU A 117 4.01 0.91 -0.11
N ILE A 118 4.78 0.41 0.86
CA ILE A 118 5.84 -0.58 0.61
C ILE A 118 5.23 -1.91 0.11
N GLU A 119 4.11 -2.37 0.69
CA GLU A 119 3.45 -3.59 0.26
C GLU A 119 2.83 -3.49 -1.13
N LEU A 120 2.44 -2.30 -1.60
CA LEU A 120 2.01 -2.10 -2.99
C LEU A 120 3.14 -2.35 -3.99
N TYR A 121 4.39 -1.97 -3.67
CA TYR A 121 5.56 -2.31 -4.50
C TYR A 121 5.76 -3.83 -4.61
N VAL A 122 5.65 -4.51 -3.47
CA VAL A 122 5.72 -5.96 -3.40
C VAL A 122 4.59 -6.59 -4.23
N ALA A 123 3.38 -6.05 -4.13
CA ALA A 123 2.19 -6.64 -4.74
C ALA A 123 2.14 -6.47 -6.27
N PHE A 124 2.45 -5.28 -6.76
CA PHE A 124 2.31 -4.94 -8.18
C PHE A 124 3.59 -5.13 -8.99
N PHE A 125 4.75 -5.03 -8.35
CA PHE A 125 6.03 -5.10 -9.06
C PHE A 125 6.90 -6.28 -8.64
N ASN A 126 6.53 -7.01 -7.58
CA ASN A 126 7.38 -8.05 -6.99
C ASN A 126 8.80 -7.53 -6.66
N ARG A 127 8.86 -6.30 -6.15
CA ARG A 127 10.09 -5.56 -5.87
C ARG A 127 10.06 -4.96 -4.47
N VAL A 128 11.24 -4.79 -3.87
CA VAL A 128 11.38 -3.79 -2.81
C VAL A 128 11.36 -2.39 -3.42
N PRO A 129 10.76 -1.38 -2.75
CA PRO A 129 10.82 -0.02 -3.25
C PRO A 129 12.25 0.50 -3.27
N GLU A 130 12.55 1.39 -4.21
CA GLU A 130 13.69 2.28 -4.07
C GLU A 130 13.31 3.50 -3.27
N SER A 131 14.31 4.14 -2.67
CA SER A 131 14.12 5.30 -1.81
C SER A 131 13.35 6.43 -2.51
N ASP A 132 13.79 6.83 -3.71
CA ASP A 132 13.13 7.93 -4.44
C ASP A 132 11.71 7.58 -4.90
N GLY A 133 11.54 6.34 -5.36
CA GLY A 133 10.22 5.85 -5.75
C GLY A 133 9.26 5.86 -4.56
N LEU A 134 9.72 5.48 -3.37
CA LEU A 134 8.90 5.52 -2.17
C LEU A 134 8.57 6.96 -1.74
N VAL A 135 9.56 7.86 -1.79
CA VAL A 135 9.38 9.29 -1.50
C VAL A 135 8.28 9.90 -2.36
N PHE A 136 8.28 9.62 -3.66
CA PHE A 136 7.26 10.12 -4.59
C PHE A 136 5.83 9.74 -4.14
N TRP A 137 5.62 8.50 -3.68
CA TRP A 137 4.30 8.07 -3.20
C TRP A 137 3.97 8.62 -1.83
N ILE A 138 4.95 8.77 -0.93
CA ILE A 138 4.77 9.45 0.35
C ILE A 138 4.29 10.89 0.11
N GLU A 139 4.90 11.62 -0.82
CA GLU A 139 4.53 13.00 -1.14
C GLU A 139 3.11 13.09 -1.71
N ARG A 140 2.72 12.19 -2.61
CA ARG A 140 1.35 12.12 -3.12
C ARG A 140 0.32 11.80 -2.05
N PHE A 141 0.64 10.87 -1.15
CA PHE A 141 -0.21 10.56 -0.01
C PHE A 141 -0.38 11.79 0.90
N LYS A 142 0.71 12.49 1.20
CA LYS A 142 0.69 13.75 1.97
C LYS A 142 -0.08 14.88 1.27
N ALA A 143 -0.11 14.88 -0.06
CA ALA A 143 -0.89 15.81 -0.86
C ALA A 143 -2.40 15.48 -0.89
N GLY A 144 -2.85 14.45 -0.16
CA GLY A 144 -4.25 14.08 -0.01
C GLY A 144 -4.74 12.97 -0.94
N GLN A 145 -3.84 12.35 -1.73
CA GLN A 145 -4.20 11.20 -2.54
C GLN A 145 -4.45 9.98 -1.67
N GLY A 146 -5.61 9.35 -1.83
CA GLY A 146 -6.00 8.18 -1.04
C GLY A 146 -5.23 6.92 -1.44
N ILE A 147 -5.05 5.99 -0.49
CA ILE A 147 -4.30 4.75 -0.74
C ILE A 147 -4.92 3.89 -1.86
N ASP A 148 -6.25 3.92 -2.02
CA ASP A 148 -6.96 3.24 -3.10
C ASP A 148 -6.62 3.82 -4.48
N GLN A 149 -6.48 5.14 -4.57
CA GLN A 149 -6.07 5.82 -5.80
C GLN A 149 -4.62 5.49 -6.14
N ILE A 150 -3.74 5.49 -5.12
CA ILE A 150 -2.34 5.09 -5.30
C ILE A 150 -2.27 3.63 -5.78
N ALA A 151 -3.02 2.71 -5.17
CA ALA A 151 -3.05 1.31 -5.59
C ALA A 151 -3.50 1.14 -7.05
N GLU A 152 -4.44 1.95 -7.53
CA GLU A 152 -4.84 1.95 -8.94
C GLU A 152 -3.73 2.47 -9.86
N GLU A 153 -2.98 3.49 -9.45
CA GLU A 153 -1.82 3.95 -10.22
C GLU A 153 -0.70 2.91 -10.26
N PHE A 154 -0.48 2.15 -9.19
CA PHE A 154 0.44 1.02 -9.21
C PHE A 154 0.01 -0.05 -10.21
N TYR A 155 -1.28 -0.40 -10.24
CA TYR A 155 -1.82 -1.32 -11.25
C TYR A 155 -1.59 -0.79 -12.67
N ASN A 156 -1.91 0.47 -12.92
CA ASN A 156 -1.72 1.12 -14.22
C ASN A 156 -0.25 1.14 -14.66
N ALA A 157 0.69 1.31 -13.73
CA ALA A 157 2.11 1.20 -14.02
C ALA A 157 2.52 -0.27 -14.28
N ALA A 158 1.95 -1.22 -13.55
CA ALA A 158 2.35 -2.63 -13.61
C ALA A 158 2.00 -3.28 -14.96
N ILE A 159 0.87 -2.91 -15.56
CA ILE A 159 0.43 -3.42 -16.87
C ILE A 159 1.26 -2.89 -18.05
N LEU A 160 2.09 -1.86 -17.84
CA LEU A 160 3.02 -1.37 -18.86
C LEU A 160 4.23 -2.31 -19.03
N TYR A 161 4.48 -3.17 -18.04
CA TYR A 161 5.61 -4.10 -18.01
C TYR A 161 5.17 -5.55 -17.77
N PRO A 162 4.31 -6.12 -18.64
CA PRO A 162 3.71 -7.43 -18.43
C PRO A 162 4.71 -8.58 -18.33
N THR A 163 5.87 -8.47 -18.99
CA THR A 163 6.94 -9.48 -18.93
C THR A 163 7.62 -9.53 -17.56
N LEU A 164 7.60 -8.43 -16.81
CA LEU A 164 8.23 -8.29 -15.50
C LEU A 164 7.23 -8.57 -14.38
N THR A 165 6.03 -8.01 -14.48
CA THR A 165 5.02 -8.07 -13.41
C THR A 165 4.08 -9.25 -13.55
N GLY A 166 3.93 -9.77 -14.77
CA GLY A 166 2.93 -10.77 -15.14
C GLY A 166 1.55 -10.18 -15.43
N TYR A 167 1.29 -8.90 -15.13
CA TYR A 167 -0.02 -8.27 -15.36
C TYR A 167 -0.14 -7.73 -16.78
N SER A 168 -1.25 -7.99 -17.45
CA SER A 168 -1.49 -7.55 -18.83
C SER A 168 -2.86 -6.93 -19.02
N VAL A 169 -2.95 -6.07 -20.04
CA VAL A 169 -4.23 -5.53 -20.51
C VAL A 169 -5.08 -6.68 -21.05
N GLY A 170 -6.32 -6.79 -20.60
CA GLY A 170 -7.25 -7.85 -21.01
C GLY A 170 -7.19 -9.14 -20.17
N MET A 171 -6.30 -9.22 -19.18
CA MET A 171 -6.27 -10.33 -18.22
C MET A 171 -7.59 -10.47 -17.48
N SER A 172 -8.10 -11.70 -17.33
CA SER A 172 -9.31 -11.96 -16.55
C SER A 172 -9.11 -11.65 -15.07
N ALA A 173 -10.19 -11.35 -14.35
CA ALA A 173 -10.12 -11.12 -12.91
C ALA A 173 -9.58 -12.34 -12.14
N ALA A 174 -9.92 -13.55 -12.58
CA ALA A 174 -9.43 -14.79 -11.96
C ALA A 174 -7.93 -15.00 -12.19
N GLU A 175 -7.40 -14.72 -13.40
CA GLU A 175 -5.95 -14.76 -13.66
C GLU A 175 -5.21 -13.73 -12.82
N PHE A 176 -5.75 -12.52 -12.72
CA PHE A 176 -5.19 -11.44 -11.89
C PHE A 176 -5.06 -11.89 -10.43
N VAL A 177 -6.12 -12.44 -9.85
CA VAL A 177 -6.13 -12.95 -8.48
C VAL A 177 -5.12 -14.07 -8.26
N ARG A 178 -4.99 -15.02 -9.20
CA ARG A 178 -3.99 -16.11 -9.09
C ARG A 178 -2.56 -15.58 -9.08
N ILE A 179 -2.26 -14.51 -9.82
CA ILE A 179 -0.94 -13.87 -9.77
C ILE A 179 -0.67 -13.28 -8.40
N ILE A 180 -1.67 -12.62 -7.79
CA ILE A 180 -1.54 -12.06 -6.44
C ILE A 180 -1.26 -13.16 -5.41
N TYR A 181 -2.03 -14.24 -5.42
CA TYR A 181 -1.79 -15.37 -4.54
C TYR A 181 -0.38 -15.93 -4.68
N ARG A 182 0.09 -16.15 -5.92
CA ARG A 182 1.39 -16.74 -6.20
C ARG A 182 2.55 -15.81 -5.84
N ASN A 183 2.57 -14.61 -6.42
CA ASN A 183 3.74 -13.73 -6.39
C ASN A 183 3.80 -12.91 -5.08
N VAL A 184 2.64 -12.50 -4.57
CA VAL A 184 2.54 -11.58 -3.44
C VAL A 184 2.47 -12.36 -2.13
N LEU A 185 1.49 -13.28 -2.05
CA LEU A 185 1.17 -14.05 -0.84
C LEU A 185 1.98 -15.35 -0.73
N GLY A 186 2.78 -15.70 -1.73
CA GLY A 186 3.60 -16.93 -1.76
C GLY A 186 2.79 -18.23 -1.84
N ARG A 187 1.49 -18.15 -2.12
CA ARG A 187 0.56 -19.28 -2.18
C ARG A 187 0.62 -19.94 -3.55
N SER A 188 1.42 -21.00 -3.67
CA SER A 188 1.69 -21.72 -4.91
C SER A 188 1.87 -23.22 -4.67
N GLY A 189 1.77 -24.04 -5.73
CA GLY A 189 1.88 -25.49 -5.60
C GLY A 189 0.85 -26.05 -4.61
N ALA A 190 1.32 -26.74 -3.56
CA ALA A 190 0.46 -27.32 -2.52
C ALA A 190 -0.32 -26.29 -1.68
N THR A 191 0.08 -25.01 -1.68
CA THR A 191 -0.59 -23.93 -0.95
C THR A 191 -1.39 -22.98 -1.86
N ALA A 192 -1.50 -23.31 -3.16
CA ALA A 192 -2.30 -22.54 -4.09
C ALA A 192 -3.76 -22.42 -3.61
N PRO A 193 -4.43 -21.29 -3.85
CA PRO A 193 -5.83 -21.12 -3.46
C PRO A 193 -6.72 -22.11 -4.24
N PRO A 194 -7.76 -22.70 -3.60
CA PRO A 194 -8.88 -23.30 -4.29
C PRO A 194 -9.51 -22.31 -5.28
N GLU A 195 -10.15 -22.84 -6.33
CA GLU A 195 -10.81 -22.01 -7.36
C GLU A 195 -11.92 -21.13 -6.78
N GLN A 196 -12.58 -21.59 -5.70
CA GLN A 196 -13.64 -20.84 -5.02
C GLN A 196 -13.10 -19.53 -4.41
N ASP A 197 -11.91 -19.58 -3.80
CA ASP A 197 -11.25 -18.40 -3.22
C ASP A 197 -10.81 -17.44 -4.32
N VAL A 198 -10.31 -17.98 -5.44
CA VAL A 198 -9.97 -17.17 -6.62
C VAL A 198 -11.21 -16.44 -7.12
N GLN A 199 -12.34 -17.14 -7.23
CA GLN A 199 -13.57 -16.58 -7.77
C GLN A 199 -14.21 -15.56 -6.82
N PHE A 200 -14.13 -15.77 -5.51
CA PHE A 200 -14.57 -14.79 -4.51
C PHE A 200 -13.93 -13.41 -4.75
N TRP A 201 -12.62 -13.35 -4.99
CA TRP A 201 -11.95 -12.09 -5.30
C TRP A 201 -12.25 -11.61 -6.72
N ALA A 202 -12.26 -12.52 -7.69
CA ALA A 202 -12.50 -12.18 -9.10
C ALA A 202 -13.89 -11.55 -9.32
N ASP A 203 -14.91 -12.05 -8.64
CA ASP A 203 -16.28 -11.57 -8.72
C ASP A 203 -16.43 -10.11 -8.27
N ARG A 204 -15.55 -9.62 -7.40
CA ARG A 204 -15.54 -8.20 -6.98
C ARG A 204 -15.10 -7.28 -8.11
N VAL A 205 -14.16 -7.72 -8.94
CA VAL A 205 -13.76 -6.98 -10.14
C VAL A 205 -14.81 -7.12 -11.22
N ALA A 206 -15.36 -8.32 -11.41
CA ALA A 206 -16.39 -8.57 -12.41
C ALA A 206 -17.70 -7.80 -12.14
N SER A 207 -18.08 -7.63 -10.87
CA SER A 207 -19.27 -6.88 -10.46
C SER A 207 -19.04 -5.36 -10.38
N GLY A 208 -17.81 -4.89 -10.57
CA GLY A 208 -17.43 -3.48 -10.39
C GLY A 208 -17.38 -3.02 -8.93
N SER A 209 -17.50 -3.93 -7.96
CA SER A 209 -17.40 -3.62 -6.52
C SER A 209 -15.96 -3.32 -6.06
N ALA A 210 -14.95 -3.68 -6.87
CA ALA A 210 -13.55 -3.33 -6.67
C ALA A 210 -12.88 -3.05 -8.02
N THR A 211 -11.94 -2.11 -8.03
CA THR A 211 -10.96 -2.01 -9.12
C THR A 211 -9.84 -3.02 -8.85
N ARG A 212 -8.93 -3.21 -9.80
CA ARG A 212 -7.76 -4.08 -9.57
C ARG A 212 -6.84 -3.51 -8.49
N GLY A 213 -6.66 -2.18 -8.43
CA GLY A 213 -5.96 -1.50 -7.34
C GLY A 213 -6.58 -1.80 -5.97
N THR A 214 -7.88 -1.53 -5.80
CA THR A 214 -8.56 -1.69 -4.51
C THR A 214 -8.74 -3.16 -4.11
N LEU A 215 -8.83 -4.08 -5.08
CA LEU A 215 -8.82 -5.52 -4.84
C LEU A 215 -7.52 -5.95 -4.16
N VAL A 216 -6.35 -5.55 -4.69
CA VAL A 216 -5.04 -5.94 -4.15
C VAL A 216 -4.86 -5.42 -2.74
N ARG A 217 -5.22 -4.16 -2.47
CA ARG A 217 -5.20 -3.64 -1.10
C ARG A 217 -6.06 -4.48 -0.18
N SER A 218 -7.29 -4.81 -0.59
CA SER A 218 -8.21 -5.61 0.22
C SER A 218 -7.69 -7.03 0.47
N MET A 219 -7.01 -7.64 -0.51
CA MET A 219 -6.35 -8.94 -0.36
C MET A 219 -5.16 -8.87 0.61
N LEU A 220 -4.36 -7.80 0.58
CA LEU A 220 -3.28 -7.58 1.55
C LEU A 220 -3.82 -7.39 2.98
N ASP A 221 -4.84 -6.55 3.14
CA ASP A 221 -5.52 -6.35 4.43
C ASP A 221 -6.09 -7.68 4.96
N SER A 222 -6.71 -8.49 4.09
CA SER A 222 -7.20 -9.82 4.43
C SER A 222 -6.08 -10.80 4.78
N ALA A 223 -4.94 -10.76 4.10
CA ALA A 223 -3.81 -11.65 4.41
C ALA A 223 -3.24 -11.37 5.80
N HIS A 224 -3.19 -10.10 6.22
CA HIS A 224 -2.76 -9.71 7.56
C HIS A 224 -3.68 -10.20 8.68
N THR A 225 -4.95 -10.53 8.40
CA THR A 225 -5.85 -11.08 9.44
C THR A 225 -5.49 -12.51 9.85
N PHE A 226 -4.64 -13.21 9.09
CA PHE A 226 -4.12 -14.55 9.42
C PHE A 226 -2.98 -14.51 10.44
N GLN A 227 -2.71 -13.34 11.03
CA GLN A 227 -1.71 -13.20 12.06
C GLN A 227 -2.00 -14.19 13.20
N ASN A 228 -1.04 -15.07 13.49
CA ASN A 228 -1.11 -16.16 14.48
C ASN A 228 -1.99 -17.36 14.09
N ASP A 229 -2.47 -17.45 12.85
CA ASP A 229 -3.12 -18.66 12.36
C ASP A 229 -2.10 -19.82 12.28
N PRO A 230 -2.43 -21.01 12.81
CA PRO A 230 -1.50 -22.14 12.85
C PRO A 230 -1.18 -22.74 11.47
N THR A 231 -2.01 -22.49 10.46
CA THR A 231 -1.86 -23.03 9.10
C THR A 231 -1.37 -21.96 8.12
N TRP A 232 -1.89 -20.74 8.24
CA TRP A 232 -1.70 -19.65 7.29
C TRP A 232 -0.89 -18.48 7.85
N GLY A 233 -0.49 -18.51 9.13
CA GLY A 233 0.29 -17.44 9.75
C GLY A 233 1.61 -17.13 9.06
N TRP A 234 2.15 -18.08 8.28
CA TRP A 234 3.33 -17.85 7.45
C TRP A 234 3.10 -16.83 6.31
N VAL A 235 1.86 -16.64 5.84
CA VAL A 235 1.53 -15.67 4.78
C VAL A 235 1.75 -14.22 5.25
N PRO A 236 1.12 -13.76 6.34
CA PRO A 236 1.43 -12.44 6.88
C PRO A 236 2.87 -12.33 7.38
N SER A 237 3.50 -13.41 7.86
CA SER A 237 4.95 -13.39 8.16
C SER A 237 5.80 -13.12 6.92
N LEU A 238 5.47 -13.72 5.76
CA LEU A 238 6.14 -13.42 4.49
C LEU A 238 5.96 -11.94 4.11
N LEU A 239 4.74 -11.40 4.20
CA LEU A 239 4.47 -10.00 3.88
C LEU A 239 5.23 -9.05 4.82
N ASN A 240 5.22 -9.33 6.12
CA ASN A 240 5.96 -8.57 7.12
C ASN A 240 7.46 -8.60 6.84
N ASN A 241 8.02 -9.76 6.50
CA ASN A 241 9.44 -9.89 6.14
C ASN A 241 9.76 -9.10 4.85
N LYS A 242 8.88 -9.14 3.84
CA LYS A 242 9.07 -8.35 2.61
C LYS A 242 9.01 -6.85 2.91
N TYR A 243 8.11 -6.42 3.78
CA TYR A 243 8.07 -5.05 4.30
C TYR A 243 9.36 -4.70 5.05
N THR A 244 9.85 -5.54 5.96
CA THR A 244 11.08 -5.29 6.72
C THR A 244 12.28 -5.08 5.80
N VAL A 245 12.45 -5.94 4.79
CA VAL A 245 13.54 -5.81 3.82
C VAL A 245 13.38 -4.56 2.94
N GLY A 246 12.15 -4.26 2.49
CA GLY A 246 11.86 -3.05 1.73
C GLY A 246 12.07 -1.76 2.53
N HIS A 247 11.69 -1.77 3.81
CA HIS A 247 11.93 -0.68 4.74
C HIS A 247 13.42 -0.47 4.99
N TYR A 248 14.16 -1.55 5.24
CA TYR A 248 15.62 -1.47 5.42
C TYR A 248 16.31 -0.90 4.17
N PHE A 249 15.98 -1.41 2.98
CA PHE A 249 16.55 -0.95 1.70
C PHE A 249 16.22 0.53 1.41
N ALA A 250 14.94 0.89 1.44
CA ALA A 250 14.46 2.18 0.94
C ALA A 250 14.53 3.29 1.98
N VAL A 251 14.24 2.99 3.25
CA VAL A 251 14.06 3.98 4.32
C VAL A 251 15.31 4.07 5.19
N GLU A 252 15.79 2.94 5.70
CA GLU A 252 16.94 2.94 6.62
C GLU A 252 18.24 3.20 5.88
N GLN A 253 18.46 2.56 4.73
CA GLN A 253 19.68 2.72 3.93
C GLN A 253 19.54 3.79 2.82
N GLY A 254 18.32 4.22 2.50
CA GLY A 254 18.07 5.27 1.52
C GLY A 254 18.46 4.92 0.08
N LEU A 255 18.43 3.64 -0.30
CA LEU A 255 19.06 3.19 -1.53
C LEU A 255 18.17 3.34 -2.78
N SER A 256 18.81 3.75 -3.88
CA SER A 256 18.35 3.60 -5.26
C SER A 256 19.53 3.10 -6.11
N TYR A 257 19.30 2.20 -7.07
CA TYR A 257 20.33 1.82 -8.04
C TYR A 257 20.51 2.91 -9.11
N ASN A 258 21.70 2.94 -9.70
CA ASN A 258 22.11 4.05 -10.57
C ASN A 258 21.43 4.06 -11.94
N THR A 259 20.86 2.94 -12.37
CA THR A 259 20.09 2.84 -13.62
C THR A 259 18.78 2.10 -13.39
N PRO A 260 17.72 2.43 -14.17
CA PRO A 260 16.43 1.75 -14.07
C PRO A 260 16.51 0.23 -14.29
N GLU A 261 17.38 -0.23 -15.19
CA GLU A 261 17.52 -1.64 -15.53
C GLU A 261 18.06 -2.46 -14.35
N VAL A 262 19.15 -1.98 -13.74
CA VAL A 262 19.75 -2.60 -12.55
C VAL A 262 18.83 -2.48 -11.35
N SER A 263 18.13 -1.36 -11.22
CA SER A 263 17.10 -1.14 -10.20
C SER A 263 16.04 -2.23 -10.24
N ILE A 264 15.43 -2.47 -11.40
CA ILE A 264 14.40 -3.49 -11.59
C ILE A 264 14.95 -4.87 -11.22
N GLU A 265 16.06 -5.28 -11.83
CA GLU A 265 16.66 -6.59 -11.63
C GLU A 265 16.98 -6.84 -10.14
N ARG A 266 17.76 -5.95 -9.52
CA ARG A 266 18.25 -6.17 -8.15
C ARG A 266 17.16 -6.09 -7.10
N THR A 267 16.22 -5.18 -7.24
CA THR A 267 15.12 -5.07 -6.26
C THR A 267 14.11 -6.23 -6.38
N MET A 268 13.97 -6.84 -7.56
CA MET A 268 13.25 -8.11 -7.72
C MET A 268 14.01 -9.28 -7.07
N GLU A 269 15.32 -9.37 -7.27
CA GLU A 269 16.17 -10.40 -6.65
C GLU A 269 16.12 -10.35 -5.12
N ILE A 270 16.18 -9.13 -4.55
CA ILE A 270 16.05 -8.92 -3.10
C ILE A 270 14.67 -9.39 -2.61
N ALA A 271 13.59 -8.97 -3.27
CA ALA A 271 12.23 -9.36 -2.88
C ALA A 271 11.98 -10.87 -2.99
N ALA A 272 12.54 -11.52 -4.00
CA ALA A 272 12.43 -12.97 -4.22
C ALA A 272 13.22 -13.80 -3.19
N ALA A 273 14.26 -13.23 -2.58
CA ALA A 273 15.07 -13.90 -1.55
C ALA A 273 14.41 -13.89 -0.16
N VAL A 274 13.28 -13.19 0.01
CA VAL A 274 12.54 -13.13 1.27
C VAL A 274 11.68 -14.37 1.46
N THR A 275 11.74 -14.97 2.65
CA THR A 275 10.89 -16.11 3.04
C THR A 275 10.00 -15.73 4.22
N SER A 276 9.04 -16.58 4.58
CA SER A 276 8.22 -16.35 5.78
C SER A 276 8.99 -16.56 7.09
N GLN A 277 10.13 -17.26 7.04
CA GLN A 277 10.96 -17.56 8.22
C GLN A 277 12.16 -16.63 8.37
N ASP A 278 12.68 -16.07 7.27
CA ASP A 278 13.97 -15.39 7.27
C ASP A 278 14.06 -14.26 6.23
N THR A 279 14.81 -13.22 6.61
CA THR A 279 15.18 -12.05 5.81
C THR A 279 16.68 -11.97 5.51
N ALA A 280 17.52 -12.77 6.16
CA ALA A 280 18.98 -12.64 6.12
C ALA A 280 19.55 -12.78 4.70
N ASN A 281 19.05 -13.75 3.92
CA ASN A 281 19.46 -13.93 2.51
C ASN A 281 19.11 -12.72 1.63
N ALA A 282 17.98 -12.06 1.89
CA ALA A 282 17.58 -10.86 1.16
C ALA A 282 18.41 -9.64 1.60
N ILE A 283 18.65 -9.47 2.89
CA ILE A 283 19.51 -8.40 3.44
C ILE A 283 20.94 -8.55 2.93
N GLY A 284 21.47 -9.78 2.83
CA GLY A 284 22.81 -10.05 2.28
C GLY A 284 22.98 -9.70 0.80
N ARG A 285 21.89 -9.45 0.06
CA ARG A 285 21.92 -8.98 -1.34
C ARG A 285 21.91 -7.46 -1.44
N ILE A 286 21.71 -6.75 -0.34
CA ILE A 286 21.69 -5.28 -0.31
C ILE A 286 23.14 -4.78 -0.29
N PRO A 287 23.53 -3.82 -1.15
CA PRO A 287 24.92 -3.38 -1.32
C PRO A 287 25.41 -2.46 -0.17
N VAL A 288 25.35 -2.96 1.06
CA VAL A 288 25.83 -2.29 2.29
C VAL A 288 26.65 -3.28 3.10
N ALA A 289 27.56 -2.78 3.95
CA ALA A 289 28.26 -3.63 4.89
C ALA A 289 27.26 -4.29 5.86
N ALA A 290 27.46 -5.56 6.19
CA ALA A 290 26.61 -6.27 7.13
C ALA A 290 26.56 -5.54 8.48
N GLY A 291 25.36 -5.32 9.01
CA GLY A 291 25.16 -4.58 10.26
C GLY A 291 25.28 -3.05 10.12
N SER A 292 25.28 -2.51 8.89
CA SER A 292 25.22 -1.06 8.68
C SER A 292 24.00 -0.45 9.39
N PRO A 293 24.19 0.56 10.26
CA PRO A 293 23.08 1.24 10.91
C PRO A 293 22.26 2.04 9.88
N PRO A 294 21.03 2.48 10.24
CA PRO A 294 20.28 3.42 9.42
C PRO A 294 21.09 4.68 9.15
N VAL A 295 21.00 5.19 7.91
CA VAL A 295 21.61 6.46 7.49
C VAL A 295 21.10 7.60 8.38
N ASP A 296 19.81 7.56 8.72
CA ASP A 296 19.20 8.47 9.68
C ASP A 296 18.58 7.70 10.85
N PRO A 297 19.23 7.66 12.03
CA PRO A 297 18.75 6.90 13.18
C PRO A 297 17.47 7.47 13.80
N SER A 298 17.09 8.70 13.43
CA SER A 298 15.82 9.30 13.88
C SER A 298 14.62 8.71 13.15
N GLY A 299 14.82 8.12 11.97
CA GLY A 299 13.79 7.60 11.07
C GLY A 299 12.78 6.67 11.72
N PRO A 300 11.63 6.41 11.06
CA PRO A 300 10.66 5.47 11.60
C PRO A 300 11.37 4.11 11.68
N GLN A 301 11.25 3.44 12.82
CA GLN A 301 11.74 2.06 12.91
C GLN A 301 10.79 1.14 12.15
N ALA A 302 11.33 0.08 11.55
CA ALA A 302 10.49 -0.97 11.00
C ALA A 302 9.51 -1.47 12.07
N LEU A 303 8.26 -1.68 11.68
CA LEU A 303 7.28 -2.31 12.57
C LEU A 303 7.83 -3.64 13.08
N PRO A 304 7.59 -3.98 14.37
CA PRO A 304 8.18 -5.16 14.98
C PRO A 304 7.80 -6.41 14.17
N PRO A 305 8.74 -7.35 13.95
CA PRO A 305 8.43 -8.58 13.25
C PRO A 305 7.35 -9.35 14.00
N SER A 306 6.40 -9.92 13.26
CA SER A 306 5.50 -10.93 13.80
C SER A 306 6.32 -12.12 14.31
N SER A 307 5.96 -12.68 15.47
CA SER A 307 6.57 -13.90 16.01
C SER A 307 6.69 -14.99 14.93
N PRO A 308 7.81 -15.72 14.83
CA PRO A 308 7.99 -16.73 13.79
C PRO A 308 6.88 -17.78 13.88
N SER A 309 6.09 -17.88 12.83
CA SER A 309 5.04 -18.90 12.69
C SER A 309 5.68 -20.25 12.32
N PRO A 310 5.17 -21.39 12.83
CA PRO A 310 5.68 -22.70 12.45
C PRO A 310 5.56 -22.94 10.94
N ALA A 311 6.43 -23.80 10.41
CA ALA A 311 6.42 -24.20 9.00
C ALA A 311 5.04 -24.76 8.56
N PRO A 312 4.64 -24.56 7.29
CA PRO A 312 3.34 -25.03 6.80
C PRO A 312 3.18 -26.54 7.04
N THR A 313 2.17 -26.90 7.81
CA THR A 313 1.77 -28.30 8.00
C THR A 313 0.93 -28.77 6.81
N PRO A 314 1.15 -29.99 6.27
CA PRO A 314 0.25 -30.58 5.29
C PRO A 314 -1.14 -30.81 5.90
N TYR A 315 -2.17 -30.49 5.12
CA TYR A 315 -3.59 -30.56 5.46
C TYR A 315 -4.03 -31.96 5.93
N SER A 316 -4.65 -32.07 7.12
CA SER A 316 -5.40 -33.27 7.53
C SER A 316 -6.75 -32.90 8.18
N GLY A 317 -7.84 -33.13 7.43
CA GLY A 317 -9.20 -33.42 7.91
C GLY A 317 -9.93 -32.38 8.80
N GLN A 318 -10.63 -31.42 8.18
CA GLN A 318 -11.64 -30.59 8.85
C GLN A 318 -13.01 -31.31 8.81
N ALA A 319 -13.80 -31.24 9.89
CA ALA A 319 -15.14 -31.82 9.94
C ALA A 319 -16.08 -31.08 8.95
N PRO A 320 -17.03 -31.78 8.29
CA PRO A 320 -17.94 -31.16 7.33
C PRO A 320 -18.86 -30.13 8.01
N LEU A 321 -19.10 -29.00 7.33
CA LEU A 321 -20.01 -27.95 7.79
C LEU A 321 -21.46 -28.48 7.82
N SER A 322 -22.10 -28.31 8.97
CA SER A 322 -23.55 -28.41 9.14
C SER A 322 -23.98 -27.29 10.07
N ALA A 323 -24.99 -26.51 9.72
CA ALA A 323 -25.44 -25.38 10.53
C ALA A 323 -26.96 -25.17 10.40
N ALA A 324 -27.59 -24.74 11.49
CA ALA A 324 -29.03 -24.48 11.57
C ALA A 324 -29.31 -23.23 12.40
N LEU A 325 -30.31 -22.48 11.97
CA LEU A 325 -30.82 -21.32 12.72
C LEU A 325 -31.47 -21.79 14.02
N VAL A 326 -31.05 -21.20 15.14
CA VAL A 326 -31.64 -21.42 16.46
C VAL A 326 -32.58 -20.28 16.82
N ASN A 327 -32.16 -19.04 16.56
CA ASN A 327 -32.90 -17.86 16.96
C ASN A 327 -32.73 -16.73 15.94
N ALA A 328 -33.85 -16.17 15.48
CA ALA A 328 -33.94 -14.91 14.75
C ALA A 328 -35.41 -14.47 14.68
N PRO A 329 -35.70 -13.16 14.56
CA PRO A 329 -37.06 -12.68 14.34
C PRO A 329 -37.72 -13.32 13.12
N ALA A 330 -39.02 -13.58 13.24
CA ALA A 330 -39.82 -14.15 12.16
C ALA A 330 -39.82 -13.24 10.91
N ASP A 331 -40.12 -13.81 9.74
CA ASP A 331 -40.35 -13.01 8.55
C ASP A 331 -41.56 -12.10 8.77
N GLY A 332 -41.43 -10.82 8.40
CA GLY A 332 -42.40 -9.76 8.67
C GLY A 332 -42.33 -9.13 10.07
N ALA A 333 -41.43 -9.59 10.96
CA ALA A 333 -41.38 -9.10 12.33
C ALA A 333 -40.95 -7.61 12.43
N GLY A 334 -41.54 -6.91 13.40
CA GLY A 334 -41.02 -5.62 13.87
C GLY A 334 -39.81 -5.83 14.78
N VAL A 335 -38.74 -5.07 14.54
CA VAL A 335 -37.48 -5.18 15.28
C VAL A 335 -37.09 -3.80 15.83
N SER A 336 -36.67 -3.76 17.10
CA SER A 336 -36.28 -2.53 17.79
C SER A 336 -35.25 -2.86 18.89
N GLY A 337 -34.21 -2.04 19.03
CA GLY A 337 -33.13 -2.26 20.00
C GLY A 337 -32.24 -3.47 19.67
N ALA A 338 -31.72 -4.13 20.72
CA ALA A 338 -30.83 -5.27 20.58
C ALA A 338 -31.60 -6.59 20.35
N VAL A 339 -31.25 -7.31 19.29
CA VAL A 339 -31.83 -8.62 18.96
C VAL A 339 -30.76 -9.68 18.85
N ARG A 340 -30.94 -10.77 19.59
CA ARG A 340 -30.11 -11.97 19.53
C ARG A 340 -30.41 -12.79 18.28
N LEU A 341 -29.39 -13.07 17.47
CA LEU A 341 -29.43 -14.05 16.39
C LEU A 341 -28.47 -15.20 16.73
N GLU A 342 -28.89 -16.44 16.51
CA GLU A 342 -28.12 -17.63 16.93
C GLU A 342 -28.16 -18.74 15.88
N VAL A 343 -27.01 -19.38 15.69
CA VAL A 343 -26.81 -20.52 14.79
C VAL A 343 -26.05 -21.61 15.55
N ARG A 344 -26.44 -22.87 15.37
CA ARG A 344 -25.75 -24.04 15.93
C ARG A 344 -25.42 -25.05 14.86
N GLY A 345 -24.37 -25.84 15.07
CA GLY A 345 -23.90 -26.77 14.06
C GLY A 345 -22.57 -27.45 14.39
N THR A 346 -21.86 -27.85 13.35
CA THR A 346 -20.50 -28.41 13.37
C THR A 346 -19.70 -27.78 12.24
N GLY A 347 -18.41 -27.53 12.47
CA GLY A 347 -17.54 -26.95 11.44
C GLY A 347 -17.92 -25.52 11.06
N ILE A 348 -18.59 -24.78 11.95
CA ILE A 348 -18.92 -23.37 11.74
C ILE A 348 -17.65 -22.56 11.94
N GLU A 349 -17.06 -22.08 10.85
CA GLU A 349 -15.89 -21.19 10.92
C GLU A 349 -16.29 -19.72 10.83
N ASN A 350 -17.43 -19.42 10.20
CA ASN A 350 -17.96 -18.06 10.06
C ASN A 350 -19.49 -18.08 9.87
N VAL A 351 -20.17 -17.03 10.34
CA VAL A 351 -21.60 -16.79 10.08
C VAL A 351 -21.82 -15.30 9.85
N GLU A 352 -22.57 -14.96 8.81
CA GLU A 352 -22.76 -13.59 8.35
C GLU A 352 -24.22 -13.28 8.07
N LEU A 353 -24.60 -12.04 8.37
CA LEU A 353 -25.87 -11.43 7.97
C LEU A 353 -25.66 -10.69 6.66
N LEU A 354 -26.36 -11.12 5.61
CA LEU A 354 -26.15 -10.68 4.23
C LEU A 354 -27.46 -10.14 3.61
N PRO A 355 -27.38 -9.39 2.51
CA PRO A 355 -28.55 -8.97 1.73
C PRO A 355 -29.29 -10.20 1.14
N PRO A 356 -30.53 -10.04 0.65
CA PRO A 356 -31.34 -11.16 0.14
C PRO A 356 -30.68 -11.88 -1.04
N SER A 357 -29.84 -11.19 -1.79
CA SER A 357 -29.00 -11.75 -2.87
C SER A 357 -27.65 -11.04 -2.90
N GLY A 358 -26.63 -11.72 -3.42
CA GLY A 358 -25.26 -11.21 -3.38
C GLY A 358 -24.65 -11.22 -1.97
N TYR A 359 -23.48 -10.59 -1.85
CA TYR A 359 -22.66 -10.60 -0.63
C TYR A 359 -22.45 -9.20 -0.05
N ALA A 360 -22.64 -8.14 -0.86
CA ALA A 360 -22.42 -6.76 -0.45
C ALA A 360 -23.74 -5.96 -0.44
N PRO A 361 -23.95 -5.08 0.57
CA PRO A 361 -23.09 -4.85 1.72
C PRO A 361 -23.15 -6.00 2.74
N LEU A 362 -22.02 -6.32 3.38
CA LEU A 362 -22.02 -7.20 4.56
C LEU A 362 -22.71 -6.46 5.71
N ILE A 363 -23.84 -6.98 6.20
CA ILE A 363 -24.66 -6.30 7.20
C ILE A 363 -24.05 -6.49 8.60
N ALA A 364 -23.68 -7.73 8.95
CA ALA A 364 -23.04 -8.04 10.23
C ALA A 364 -22.31 -9.38 10.24
N ARG A 365 -21.39 -9.57 11.19
CA ARG A 365 -20.69 -10.84 11.45
C ARG A 365 -21.00 -11.38 12.84
N PHE A 366 -21.18 -12.69 12.94
CA PHE A 366 -21.44 -13.36 14.21
C PHE A 366 -20.12 -13.67 14.92
N ASN A 367 -20.17 -13.71 16.25
CA ASN A 367 -19.16 -14.37 17.06
C ASN A 367 -19.30 -15.88 16.87
N VAL A 368 -18.20 -16.60 16.79
CA VAL A 368 -18.18 -18.07 16.66
C VAL A 368 -17.46 -18.66 17.87
N SER A 369 -18.04 -19.69 18.48
CA SER A 369 -17.47 -20.40 19.62
C SER A 369 -16.18 -21.12 19.24
N ALA A 370 -15.27 -21.30 20.21
CA ALA A 370 -13.98 -21.94 19.98
C ALA A 370 -14.09 -23.39 19.48
N ASP A 371 -15.16 -24.09 19.87
CA ASP A 371 -15.47 -25.45 19.43
C ASP A 371 -16.19 -25.51 18.06
N LYS A 372 -16.46 -24.37 17.43
CA LYS A 372 -17.07 -24.25 16.09
C LYS A 372 -18.48 -24.85 16.01
N THR A 373 -19.21 -24.91 17.14
CA THR A 373 -20.57 -25.46 17.21
C THR A 373 -21.66 -24.42 17.42
N TYR A 374 -21.31 -23.18 17.73
CA TYR A 374 -22.25 -22.13 18.08
C TYR A 374 -21.78 -20.77 17.54
N ALA A 375 -22.70 -20.01 16.96
CA ALA A 375 -22.44 -18.65 16.53
C ALA A 375 -23.59 -17.72 16.94
N TRP A 376 -23.25 -16.48 17.33
CA TRP A 376 -24.24 -15.50 17.78
C TRP A 376 -23.87 -14.06 17.45
N ILE A 377 -24.88 -13.22 17.33
CA ILE A 377 -24.73 -11.75 17.36
C ILE A 377 -25.88 -11.14 18.14
N ASP A 378 -25.57 -10.09 18.91
CA ASP A 378 -26.57 -9.17 19.46
C ASP A 378 -26.64 -7.96 18.52
N LEU A 379 -27.57 -8.02 17.55
CA LEU A 379 -27.76 -6.99 16.54
C LEU A 379 -28.47 -5.79 17.16
N ASP A 380 -27.73 -4.70 17.39
CA ASP A 380 -28.32 -3.45 17.85
C ASP A 380 -28.89 -2.64 16.66
N THR A 381 -30.22 -2.60 16.56
CA THR A 381 -30.89 -1.83 15.50
C THR A 381 -31.06 -0.36 15.85
N ALA A 382 -30.73 0.08 17.08
CA ALA A 382 -30.96 1.45 17.51
C ALA A 382 -30.14 2.49 16.72
N GLY A 383 -29.02 2.09 16.11
CA GLY A 383 -28.22 2.93 15.21
C GLY A 383 -28.59 2.82 13.73
N MET A 384 -29.55 1.96 13.36
CA MET A 384 -29.93 1.70 11.97
C MET A 384 -31.14 2.58 11.56
N PRO A 385 -31.23 3.00 10.29
CA PRO A 385 -32.42 3.69 9.80
C PRO A 385 -33.67 2.84 9.98
N ASN A 386 -34.75 3.45 10.46
CA ASN A 386 -36.04 2.79 10.49
C ASN A 386 -36.52 2.48 9.06
N GLY A 387 -37.26 1.39 8.90
CA GLY A 387 -37.75 0.94 7.61
C GLY A 387 -37.55 -0.55 7.38
N THR A 388 -37.74 -0.97 6.13
CA THR A 388 -37.66 -2.38 5.75
C THR A 388 -36.21 -2.81 5.58
N MET A 389 -35.81 -3.85 6.31
CA MET A 389 -34.55 -4.57 6.11
C MET A 389 -34.84 -5.97 5.59
N VAL A 390 -34.24 -6.33 4.46
CA VAL A 390 -34.30 -7.71 3.95
C VAL A 390 -32.92 -8.33 4.13
N SER A 391 -32.84 -9.46 4.81
CA SER A 391 -31.55 -10.10 5.10
C SER A 391 -31.64 -11.61 5.21
N ARG A 392 -30.53 -12.31 4.95
CA ARG A 392 -30.35 -13.76 5.10
C ARG A 392 -29.15 -14.03 6.01
N ILE A 393 -29.12 -15.19 6.65
CA ILE A 393 -27.96 -15.63 7.43
C ILE A 393 -27.32 -16.81 6.71
N VAL A 394 -26.01 -16.74 6.50
CA VAL A 394 -25.22 -17.76 5.84
C VAL A 394 -24.08 -18.20 6.75
N ALA A 395 -23.92 -19.51 6.92
CA ALA A 395 -22.81 -20.12 7.65
C ALA A 395 -21.79 -20.70 6.66
N PHE A 396 -20.51 -20.66 7.03
CA PHE A 396 -19.39 -21.06 6.17
C PHE A 396 -18.46 -22.04 6.90
N SER A 397 -17.89 -22.96 6.12
CA SER A 397 -16.90 -23.95 6.57
C SER A 397 -15.48 -23.38 6.67
N ALA A 398 -15.33 -22.09 6.38
CA ALA A 398 -14.09 -21.36 6.44
C ALA A 398 -14.33 -19.97 7.02
N ALA A 399 -13.28 -19.34 7.52
CA ALA A 399 -13.36 -18.00 8.07
C ALA A 399 -13.82 -16.98 7.01
N SER A 400 -14.25 -15.78 7.44
CA SER A 400 -14.75 -14.74 6.52
C SER A 400 -13.73 -14.43 5.42
N GLY A 401 -14.20 -14.44 4.17
CA GLY A 401 -13.38 -14.18 2.98
C GLY A 401 -12.35 -15.27 2.62
N GLN A 402 -12.44 -16.45 3.22
CA GLN A 402 -11.54 -17.58 2.93
C GLN A 402 -12.04 -18.55 1.87
N GLY A 403 -13.27 -18.39 1.36
CA GLY A 403 -13.89 -19.39 0.49
C GLY A 403 -14.12 -20.72 1.23
N GLY A 404 -15.23 -21.40 0.94
CA GLY A 404 -15.63 -22.60 1.66
C GLY A 404 -17.05 -23.00 1.31
N THR A 405 -17.48 -24.17 1.74
CA THR A 405 -18.89 -24.54 1.56
C THR A 405 -19.74 -23.59 2.41
N GLU A 406 -20.80 -23.08 1.81
CA GLU A 406 -21.77 -22.25 2.49
C GLU A 406 -23.08 -23.00 2.70
N THR A 407 -23.81 -22.63 3.74
CA THR A 407 -25.18 -23.05 3.95
C THR A 407 -26.00 -21.84 4.37
N VAL A 408 -27.06 -21.56 3.62
CA VAL A 408 -28.06 -20.58 4.00
C VAL A 408 -28.84 -21.14 5.18
N VAL A 409 -28.55 -20.66 6.39
CA VAL A 409 -29.20 -21.12 7.63
C VAL A 409 -30.49 -20.36 7.92
N MET A 410 -30.60 -19.12 7.42
CA MET A 410 -31.84 -18.37 7.39
C MET A 410 -32.04 -17.84 5.96
N PRO A 411 -33.08 -18.28 5.22
CA PRO A 411 -33.42 -17.66 3.94
C PRO A 411 -33.77 -16.18 4.14
N ALA A 412 -33.82 -15.41 3.05
CA ALA A 412 -34.14 -13.99 3.13
C ALA A 412 -35.44 -13.76 3.92
N ARG A 413 -35.36 -12.97 4.98
CA ARG A 413 -36.50 -12.48 5.78
C ARG A 413 -36.58 -10.97 5.68
N THR A 414 -37.78 -10.47 5.75
CA THR A 414 -38.13 -9.05 5.81
C THR A 414 -38.39 -8.66 7.26
N TRP A 415 -37.69 -7.67 7.78
CA TRP A 415 -37.92 -7.09 9.10
C TRP A 415 -38.26 -5.60 8.98
N THR A 416 -39.09 -5.11 9.88
CA THR A 416 -39.42 -3.67 9.96
C THR A 416 -38.71 -3.07 11.17
N LEU A 417 -37.68 -2.25 10.93
CA LEU A 417 -36.93 -1.56 11.97
C LEU A 417 -37.74 -0.35 12.48
N ASN A 418 -38.09 -0.37 13.77
CA ASN A 418 -38.95 0.61 14.41
C ASN A 418 -38.33 1.10 15.73
N ASN A 419 -37.24 1.87 15.66
CA ASN A 419 -36.57 2.45 16.82
C ASN A 419 -37.23 3.79 17.22
N VAL A 420 -37.45 4.00 18.52
CA VAL A 420 -38.03 5.24 19.09
C VAL A 420 -37.12 5.75 20.22
N PRO A 421 -36.57 6.99 20.14
CA PRO A 421 -36.68 7.94 19.02
C PRO A 421 -35.88 7.47 17.79
N GLN A 422 -36.23 7.97 16.59
CA GLN A 422 -35.45 7.69 15.38
C GLN A 422 -34.00 8.15 15.58
N PRO A 423 -32.99 7.30 15.29
CA PRO A 423 -31.59 7.71 15.36
C PRO A 423 -31.33 8.86 14.36
N ARG A 424 -30.59 9.88 14.81
CA ARG A 424 -30.08 10.93 13.92
C ARG A 424 -29.10 10.27 12.93
N LEU A 425 -29.15 10.66 11.65
CA LEU A 425 -28.08 10.33 10.71
C LEU A 425 -26.77 10.93 11.25
N ASN A 426 -25.91 10.10 11.84
CA ASN A 426 -24.61 10.52 12.32
C ASN A 426 -23.60 10.41 11.18
N GLY A 427 -23.27 11.55 10.58
CA GLY A 427 -22.25 11.70 9.54
C GLY A 427 -22.56 12.85 8.59
N PRO A 428 -21.55 13.54 8.03
CA PRO A 428 -21.80 14.53 6.98
C PRO A 428 -22.50 13.87 5.80
N ILE A 429 -23.47 14.58 5.21
CA ILE A 429 -24.03 14.24 3.90
C ILE A 429 -22.84 14.06 2.95
N PRO A 430 -22.64 12.90 2.30
CA PRO A 430 -21.55 12.72 1.35
C PRO A 430 -21.65 13.79 0.26
N SER A 431 -20.52 14.43 -0.05
CA SER A 431 -20.45 15.37 -1.18
C SER A 431 -20.91 14.70 -2.47
N ALA A 432 -21.43 15.48 -3.41
CA ALA A 432 -22.04 15.06 -4.68
C ALA A 432 -21.16 14.23 -5.66
N SER A 433 -20.03 13.69 -5.21
CA SER A 433 -19.10 12.84 -5.94
C SER A 433 -19.47 11.35 -5.98
N TYR A 434 -20.49 10.90 -5.24
CA TYR A 434 -21.08 9.57 -5.45
C TYR A 434 -22.15 9.63 -6.54
N ARG A 435 -21.74 9.83 -7.79
CA ARG A 435 -22.59 9.52 -8.94
C ARG A 435 -22.09 8.20 -9.57
N PRO A 436 -22.98 7.24 -9.89
CA PRO A 436 -22.60 6.06 -10.65
C PRO A 436 -21.95 6.49 -11.97
N GLN A 437 -20.77 5.93 -12.29
CA GLN A 437 -20.07 6.22 -13.55
C GLN A 437 -20.83 5.59 -14.72
N VAL A 438 -21.16 6.39 -15.72
CA VAL A 438 -21.73 5.96 -17.01
C VAL A 438 -20.56 5.83 -18.00
N LEU A 439 -20.38 4.63 -18.57
CA LEU A 439 -19.37 4.38 -19.58
C LEU A 439 -19.95 4.65 -20.97
N LEU A 440 -19.35 5.57 -21.72
CA LEU A 440 -19.71 5.89 -23.09
C LEU A 440 -18.50 5.69 -24.00
N THR A 441 -18.69 5.26 -25.24
CA THR A 441 -17.64 5.47 -26.24
C THR A 441 -17.65 6.95 -26.67
N LEU A 442 -16.60 7.40 -27.38
CA LEU A 442 -16.61 8.75 -27.96
C LEU A 442 -17.85 8.96 -28.85
N ASP A 443 -18.32 7.89 -29.51
CA ASP A 443 -19.46 7.88 -30.42
C ASP A 443 -20.83 7.95 -29.77
N ASP A 444 -20.90 7.57 -28.50
CA ASP A 444 -22.15 7.62 -27.71
C ASP A 444 -22.35 8.98 -27.00
N LEU A 445 -21.42 9.93 -27.19
CA LEU A 445 -21.58 11.28 -26.63
C LEU A 445 -22.75 12.01 -27.30
N PRO A 446 -23.71 12.53 -26.52
CA PRO A 446 -24.77 13.36 -27.07
C PRO A 446 -24.18 14.64 -27.66
N TYR A 447 -24.82 15.16 -28.72
CA TYR A 447 -24.43 16.44 -29.30
C TYR A 447 -24.60 17.57 -28.27
N VAL A 448 -23.55 18.37 -28.11
CA VAL A 448 -23.53 19.61 -27.34
C VAL A 448 -22.98 20.70 -28.23
N ASP A 449 -23.63 21.87 -28.27
CA ASP A 449 -23.21 22.99 -29.11
C ASP A 449 -21.75 23.41 -28.80
N PRO A 450 -20.82 23.40 -29.77
CA PRO A 450 -19.42 23.74 -29.53
C PRO A 450 -19.14 25.25 -29.43
N GLN A 451 -20.11 26.14 -29.69
CA GLN A 451 -19.88 27.59 -29.70
C GLN A 451 -19.20 28.16 -28.42
N PRO A 452 -19.53 27.70 -27.20
CA PRO A 452 -18.82 28.13 -26.00
C PRO A 452 -17.32 27.84 -26.02
N LEU A 453 -16.90 26.68 -26.53
CA LEU A 453 -15.48 26.33 -26.68
C LEU A 453 -14.85 27.13 -27.83
N VAL A 454 -15.58 27.33 -28.93
CA VAL A 454 -15.10 28.15 -30.07
C VAL A 454 -14.82 29.59 -29.62
N ALA A 455 -15.70 30.19 -28.82
CA ALA A 455 -15.52 31.54 -28.29
C ALA A 455 -14.26 31.65 -27.40
N MET A 456 -14.01 30.65 -26.54
CA MET A 456 -12.78 30.58 -25.76
C MET A 456 -11.53 30.46 -26.64
N MET A 457 -11.61 29.65 -27.70
CA MET A 457 -10.51 29.39 -28.62
C MET A 457 -10.20 30.55 -29.59
N GLN A 458 -11.12 31.50 -29.75
CA GLN A 458 -10.95 32.70 -30.57
C GLN A 458 -10.29 33.87 -29.81
N LEU A 459 -10.09 33.75 -28.49
CA LEU A 459 -9.34 34.73 -27.73
C LEU A 459 -7.90 34.83 -28.24
N ASP A 460 -7.33 36.04 -28.24
CA ASP A 460 -5.90 36.20 -28.47
C ASP A 460 -5.09 35.50 -27.37
N GLU A 461 -3.81 35.26 -27.60
CA GLU A 461 -2.96 34.47 -26.68
C GLU A 461 -2.91 35.05 -25.26
N THR A 462 -2.91 36.38 -25.12
CA THR A 462 -2.85 37.05 -23.82
C THR A 462 -4.17 36.86 -23.08
N SER A 463 -5.28 37.11 -23.77
CA SER A 463 -6.64 36.95 -23.23
C SER A 463 -6.94 35.48 -22.87
N TYR A 464 -6.47 34.52 -23.68
CA TYR A 464 -6.65 33.09 -23.41
C TYR A 464 -5.90 32.65 -22.14
N ARG A 465 -4.65 33.09 -21.96
CA ARG A 465 -3.86 32.79 -20.76
C ARG A 465 -4.46 33.43 -19.51
N GLN A 466 -4.96 34.67 -19.64
CA GLN A 466 -5.65 35.36 -18.54
C GLN A 466 -6.96 34.66 -18.17
N MET A 467 -7.75 34.20 -19.15
CA MET A 467 -8.95 33.41 -18.91
C MET A 467 -8.62 32.12 -18.15
N LEU A 468 -7.58 31.37 -18.54
CA LEU A 468 -7.20 30.15 -17.82
C LEU A 468 -6.73 30.42 -16.39
N ALA A 469 -6.04 31.54 -16.15
CA ALA A 469 -5.54 31.91 -14.83
C ALA A 469 -6.64 32.44 -13.90
N ASN A 470 -7.54 33.27 -14.43
CA ASN A 470 -8.50 34.04 -13.63
C ASN A 470 -9.91 33.43 -13.64
N GLU A 471 -10.23 32.61 -14.64
CA GLU A 471 -11.56 32.03 -14.85
C GLU A 471 -11.51 30.50 -14.95
N ALA A 472 -10.55 29.87 -14.28
CA ALA A 472 -10.34 28.42 -14.25
C ALA A 472 -11.64 27.62 -13.95
N GLU A 473 -12.49 28.13 -13.04
CA GLU A 473 -13.78 27.52 -12.71
C GLU A 473 -14.75 27.55 -13.90
N ARG A 474 -14.87 28.69 -14.58
CA ARG A 474 -15.72 28.84 -15.77
C ARG A 474 -15.26 27.93 -16.90
N VAL A 475 -13.96 27.82 -17.11
CA VAL A 475 -13.35 26.92 -18.11
C VAL A 475 -13.70 25.46 -17.78
N ARG A 476 -13.51 25.04 -16.53
CA ARG A 476 -13.85 23.68 -16.09
C ARG A 476 -15.32 23.39 -16.25
N GLN A 477 -16.19 24.29 -15.78
CA GLN A 477 -17.64 24.15 -15.90
C GLN A 477 -18.08 24.04 -17.36
N THR A 478 -17.45 24.80 -18.25
CA THR A 478 -17.72 24.73 -19.69
C THR A 478 -17.25 23.40 -20.28
N MET A 479 -16.11 22.86 -19.87
CA MET A 479 -15.63 21.56 -20.40
C MET A 479 -16.47 20.38 -19.94
N VAL A 480 -16.91 20.37 -18.67
CA VAL A 480 -17.71 19.26 -18.13
C VAL A 480 -19.16 19.24 -18.64
N THR A 481 -19.59 20.21 -19.46
CA THR A 481 -20.87 20.08 -20.18
C THR A 481 -20.80 19.07 -21.32
N TYR A 482 -19.62 18.91 -21.94
CA TYR A 482 -19.39 18.01 -23.06
C TYR A 482 -19.10 16.58 -22.60
N ILE A 483 -18.40 16.43 -21.47
CA ILE A 483 -18.22 15.15 -20.77
C ILE A 483 -18.51 15.39 -19.28
N PRO A 484 -19.72 15.11 -18.80
CA PRO A 484 -20.07 15.25 -17.39
C PRO A 484 -19.15 14.43 -16.48
N ASN A 485 -18.91 14.90 -15.25
CA ASN A 485 -18.02 14.25 -14.28
C ASN A 485 -18.40 12.80 -13.89
N HIS A 486 -19.62 12.38 -14.21
CA HIS A 486 -20.11 11.02 -14.00
C HIS A 486 -20.01 10.15 -15.26
N VAL A 487 -19.47 10.68 -16.36
CA VAL A 487 -19.27 9.97 -17.63
C VAL A 487 -17.78 9.70 -17.80
N ALA A 488 -17.42 8.45 -18.12
CA ALA A 488 -16.07 8.06 -18.48
C ALA A 488 -16.06 7.48 -19.89
N LEU A 489 -15.07 7.88 -20.70
CA LEU A 489 -14.96 7.42 -22.08
C LEU A 489 -14.17 6.11 -22.17
N TYR A 490 -14.76 5.08 -22.77
CA TYR A 490 -14.10 3.79 -22.97
C TYR A 490 -14.56 3.08 -24.27
N PRO A 491 -13.64 2.70 -25.18
CA PRO A 491 -12.22 3.07 -25.18
C PRO A 491 -12.07 4.57 -25.51
N ALA A 492 -11.12 5.24 -24.87
CA ALA A 492 -10.79 6.60 -25.24
C ALA A 492 -9.75 6.64 -26.37
N PRO A 493 -9.90 7.53 -27.36
CA PRO A 493 -8.88 7.70 -28.39
C PRO A 493 -7.52 8.05 -27.78
N MET A 494 -6.44 7.49 -28.35
CA MET A 494 -5.08 7.85 -27.96
C MET A 494 -4.87 9.36 -28.06
N GLY A 495 -4.32 9.96 -27.00
CA GLY A 495 -4.07 11.41 -26.93
C GLY A 495 -5.24 12.26 -26.47
N PHE A 496 -6.43 11.70 -26.24
CA PHE A 496 -7.60 12.46 -25.78
C PHE A 496 -7.66 12.63 -24.24
N THR A 497 -7.52 11.53 -23.48
CA THR A 497 -7.75 11.53 -22.02
C THR A 497 -6.72 12.30 -21.22
N GLY A 498 -5.45 12.20 -21.57
CA GLY A 498 -4.36 12.93 -20.89
C GLY A 498 -4.61 14.45 -20.89
N PRO A 499 -4.67 15.09 -22.07
CA PRO A 499 -4.97 16.51 -22.19
C PRO A 499 -6.32 16.90 -21.55
N TRP A 500 -7.37 16.08 -21.72
CA TRP A 500 -8.70 16.36 -21.19
C TRP A 500 -8.70 16.46 -19.67
N TYR A 501 -8.20 15.42 -18.98
CA TYR A 501 -8.13 15.40 -17.52
C TYR A 501 -7.13 16.42 -16.98
N SER A 502 -6.03 16.67 -17.70
CA SER A 502 -5.12 17.77 -17.36
C SER A 502 -5.83 19.11 -17.41
N CYS A 503 -6.61 19.44 -18.45
CA CYS A 503 -7.30 20.73 -18.49
C CYS A 503 -8.42 20.86 -17.45
N VAL A 504 -9.24 19.82 -17.27
CA VAL A 504 -10.34 19.85 -16.29
C VAL A 504 -9.80 19.92 -14.85
N GLY A 505 -8.71 19.22 -14.55
CA GLY A 505 -8.08 19.21 -13.23
C GLY A 505 -7.23 20.45 -12.95
N THR A 506 -6.32 20.79 -13.86
CA THR A 506 -5.40 21.94 -13.74
C THR A 506 -5.32 22.64 -15.09
N PRO A 507 -6.10 23.72 -15.34
CA PRO A 507 -6.29 24.35 -16.64
C PRO A 507 -5.00 24.89 -17.29
N SER A 508 -4.15 23.98 -17.77
CA SER A 508 -2.85 24.28 -18.33
C SER A 508 -3.01 24.66 -19.80
N TYR A 509 -2.21 25.63 -20.23
CA TYR A 509 -2.35 26.27 -21.53
C TYR A 509 -2.43 25.29 -22.71
N VAL A 510 -1.48 24.34 -22.77
CA VAL A 510 -1.39 23.37 -23.88
C VAL A 510 -2.51 22.34 -23.79
N ALA A 511 -2.73 21.75 -22.61
CA ALA A 511 -3.73 20.71 -22.43
C ALA A 511 -5.15 21.22 -22.70
N CYS A 512 -5.48 22.44 -22.28
CA CYS A 512 -6.78 23.05 -22.53
C CYS A 512 -7.01 23.35 -24.01
N ARG A 513 -6.00 23.89 -24.68
CA ARG A 513 -6.08 24.19 -26.10
C ARG A 513 -6.30 22.92 -26.93
N ASP A 514 -5.55 21.86 -26.65
CA ASP A 514 -5.68 20.58 -27.35
C ASP A 514 -7.04 19.89 -27.08
N SER A 515 -7.51 19.96 -25.84
CA SER A 515 -8.80 19.37 -25.43
C SER A 515 -10.00 20.11 -26.03
N MET A 516 -9.98 21.44 -26.01
CA MET A 516 -11.03 22.27 -26.61
C MET A 516 -11.09 22.06 -28.12
N ASN A 517 -9.95 22.05 -28.81
CA ASN A 517 -9.89 21.78 -30.25
C ASN A 517 -10.44 20.39 -30.59
N SER A 518 -10.04 19.37 -29.83
CA SER A 518 -10.52 18.00 -30.02
C SER A 518 -12.04 17.90 -29.83
N MET A 519 -12.57 18.54 -28.78
CA MET A 519 -14.00 18.51 -28.49
C MET A 519 -14.83 19.31 -29.51
N ILE A 520 -14.33 20.45 -29.99
CA ILE A 520 -14.95 21.21 -31.09
C ILE A 520 -15.04 20.35 -32.35
N ALA A 521 -13.96 19.65 -32.70
CA ALA A 521 -13.93 18.76 -33.86
C ALA A 521 -14.94 17.60 -33.72
N ILE A 522 -15.00 16.97 -32.54
CA ILE A 522 -15.96 15.91 -32.23
C ILE A 522 -17.39 16.42 -32.37
N MET A 523 -17.75 17.52 -31.72
CA MET A 523 -19.12 18.04 -31.75
C MET A 523 -19.54 18.52 -33.14
N ASN A 524 -18.63 19.10 -33.92
CA ASN A 524 -18.91 19.47 -35.32
C ASN A 524 -19.09 18.26 -36.26
N SER A 525 -18.54 17.11 -35.91
CA SER A 525 -18.67 15.87 -36.71
C SER A 525 -19.98 15.11 -36.44
N ARG A 526 -20.73 15.50 -35.39
CA ARG A 526 -21.99 14.85 -34.99
C ARG A 526 -23.16 15.44 -35.78
N VAL A 527 -24.11 14.58 -36.16
CA VAL A 527 -25.38 15.01 -36.76
C VAL A 527 -26.25 15.61 -35.64
N ARG A 528 -26.81 16.79 -35.88
CA ARG A 528 -27.63 17.56 -34.91
C ARG A 528 -28.92 16.86 -34.51
#